data_AF-A0A1F9UTS9-F1
#
_entry.id   AF-A0A1F9UTS9-F1
#
_cell.length_a   1.000
_cell.length_b   1.000
_cell.length_c   1.000
_cell.angle_alpha   90.00
_cell.angle_beta   90.00
_cell.angle_gamma   90.00
#
_symmetry.space_group_name_H-M   'P 1'
#
loop_
_entity.id
_entity.type
_entity.pdbx_description
1 polymer ?
#
loop_
_entity_poly.entity_id
_entity_poly.type
_entity_poly.pdbx_seq_one_letter_code
_entity_poly.pdbx_strand_id
1 'polypeptide(L)'
;MEYAKRLNPHAAMFYLATPFPGTDYYDMVKDQLLTDDYERMDCFTPVVRHPQLSPAELERLKERAYVSYYYRPKWFFSLLRRVWLDLFPKNVAGLLPPPPRDSTGVSAVPAGEPAPSKS
;
A
#
# COMPACT_ATOMS: atom_id res chain seq x y z
N MET A 1 -14.57 -10.93 13.14
CA MET A 1 -14.05 -9.90 12.22
C MET A 1 -14.14 -8.49 12.81
N GLU A 2 -15.30 -8.05 13.31
CA GLU A 2 -15.50 -6.70 13.88
C GLU A 2 -14.52 -6.34 15.01
N TYR A 3 -14.22 -7.27 15.92
CA TYR A 3 -13.32 -7.01 17.05
C TYR A 3 -11.86 -6.73 16.63
N ALA A 4 -11.34 -7.47 15.64
CA ALA A 4 -9.97 -7.31 15.15
C ALA A 4 -9.77 -5.97 14.41
N LYS A 5 -10.78 -5.50 13.67
CA LYS A 5 -10.74 -4.21 12.97
C LYS A 5 -10.72 -3.02 13.93
N ARG A 6 -11.39 -3.14 15.08
CA ARG A 6 -11.45 -2.08 16.11
C ARG A 6 -10.15 -1.92 16.88
N LEU A 7 -9.37 -2.99 17.02
CA LEU A 7 -8.13 -3.00 17.80
C LEU A 7 -6.94 -2.36 17.05
N ASN A 8 -7.05 -2.19 15.71
CA ASN A 8 -6.02 -1.63 14.83
C ASN A 8 -4.56 -2.10 15.12
N PRO A 9 -4.29 -3.40 15.32
CA PRO A 9 -2.91 -3.85 15.50
C PRO A 9 -2.12 -3.66 14.21
N HIS A 10 -0.85 -3.29 14.35
CA HIS A 10 0.08 -3.07 13.23
C HIS A 10 0.21 -4.29 12.30
N ALA A 11 -0.04 -5.49 12.82
CA ALA A 11 -0.15 -6.73 12.07
C ALA A 11 -1.23 -7.63 12.68
N ALA A 12 -1.97 -8.34 11.82
CA ALA A 12 -2.83 -9.46 12.20
C ALA A 12 -2.34 -10.73 11.49
N MET A 13 -2.32 -11.83 12.24
CA MET A 13 -2.00 -13.16 11.74
C MET A 13 -3.21 -14.07 11.91
N PHE A 14 -3.55 -14.81 10.86
CA PHE A 14 -4.66 -15.77 10.88
C PHE A 14 -4.07 -17.17 10.80
N TYR A 15 -4.02 -17.84 11.95
CA TYR A 15 -3.54 -19.21 12.07
C TYR A 15 -4.67 -20.22 11.95
N LEU A 16 -4.35 -21.35 11.33
CA LEU A 16 -5.19 -22.54 11.36
C LEU A 16 -4.80 -23.41 12.55
N ALA A 17 -5.76 -24.16 13.09
CA ALA A 17 -5.51 -25.06 14.22
C ALA A 17 -4.68 -26.26 13.74
N THR A 18 -3.38 -26.20 13.98
CA THR A 18 -2.42 -27.24 13.61
C THR A 18 -2.20 -28.21 14.79
N PRO A 19 -2.44 -29.52 14.60
CA PRO A 19 -2.16 -30.53 15.60
C PRO A 19 -0.68 -30.88 15.60
N PHE A 20 0.00 -30.59 16.71
CA PHE A 20 1.40 -30.98 16.90
C PHE A 20 1.49 -32.33 17.62
N PRO A 21 2.36 -33.26 17.19
CA PRO A 21 2.53 -34.55 17.85
C PRO A 21 2.79 -34.41 19.35
N GLY A 22 2.09 -35.21 20.16
CA GLY A 22 2.17 -35.15 21.61
C GLY A 22 1.33 -34.05 22.27
N THR A 23 0.50 -33.32 21.51
CA THR A 23 -0.56 -32.47 22.06
C THR A 23 -1.89 -33.21 22.13
N ASP A 24 -2.72 -32.90 23.12
CA ASP A 24 -4.07 -33.47 23.23
C ASP A 24 -4.89 -33.25 21.96
N TYR A 25 -4.71 -32.10 21.31
CA TYR A 25 -5.40 -31.79 20.06
C TYR A 25 -4.98 -32.74 18.92
N TYR A 26 -3.70 -33.14 18.86
CA TYR A 26 -3.24 -34.13 17.90
C TYR A 26 -3.90 -35.48 18.13
N ASP A 27 -3.99 -35.95 19.38
CA ASP A 27 -4.64 -37.23 19.68
C ASP A 27 -6.14 -37.22 19.34
N MET A 28 -6.79 -36.07 19.44
CA MET A 28 -8.20 -35.90 19.05
C MET A 28 -8.43 -35.93 17.53
N VAL A 29 -7.46 -35.49 16.72
CA VAL A 29 -7.65 -35.30 15.27
C VAL A 29 -6.70 -36.14 14.41
N LYS A 30 -5.89 -37.02 15.00
CA LYS A 30 -4.92 -37.87 14.30
C LYS A 30 -5.53 -38.68 13.15
N ASP A 31 -6.76 -39.17 13.33
CA ASP A 31 -7.49 -39.95 12.31
C ASP A 31 -8.06 -39.07 11.17
N GLN A 32 -7.96 -37.75 11.32
CA GLN A 32 -8.48 -36.74 10.39
C GLN A 32 -7.35 -35.93 9.75
N LEU A 33 -6.08 -36.31 9.96
CA LEU A 33 -4.93 -35.68 9.33
C LEU A 33 -4.98 -35.86 7.81
N LEU A 34 -4.65 -34.79 7.10
CA LEU A 34 -4.53 -34.78 5.64
C LEU A 34 -3.11 -35.14 5.18
N THR A 35 -2.14 -35.07 6.09
CA THR A 35 -0.73 -35.32 5.83
C THR A 35 -0.02 -35.70 7.13
N ASP A 36 0.96 -36.60 7.02
CA ASP A 36 1.87 -36.97 8.10
C ASP A 36 3.18 -36.17 8.06
N ASP A 37 3.29 -35.23 7.11
CA ASP A 37 4.45 -34.39 6.94
C ASP A 37 4.46 -33.25 7.97
N TYR A 38 5.39 -33.35 8.92
CA TYR A 38 5.58 -32.36 9.97
C TYR A 38 6.02 -30.99 9.45
N GLU A 39 6.65 -30.91 8.28
CA GLU A 39 7.04 -29.62 7.68
C GLU A 39 5.81 -28.79 7.29
N ARG A 40 4.68 -29.45 7.03
CA ARG A 40 3.41 -28.78 6.68
C ARG A 40 2.62 -28.33 7.90
N MET A 41 3.06 -28.67 9.11
CA MET A 41 2.44 -28.25 10.37
C MET A 41 2.90 -26.83 10.76
N ASP A 42 2.79 -25.89 9.82
CA ASP A 42 3.31 -24.52 9.90
C ASP A 42 2.31 -23.48 10.43
N CYS A 43 1.13 -23.90 10.91
CA CYS A 43 0.00 -23.04 11.30
C CYS A 43 -0.65 -22.24 10.16
N PHE A 44 -0.18 -22.38 8.92
CA PHE A 44 -0.73 -21.71 7.74
C PHE A 44 -1.39 -22.68 6.76
N THR A 45 -0.92 -23.92 6.72
CA THR A 45 -1.39 -24.97 5.83
C THR A 45 -2.52 -25.76 6.51
N PRO A 46 -3.65 -26.00 5.83
CA PRO A 46 -4.69 -26.88 6.35
C PRO A 46 -4.18 -28.33 6.37
N VAL A 47 -3.86 -28.83 7.56
CA VAL A 47 -3.37 -30.21 7.78
C VAL A 47 -4.41 -31.15 8.41
N VAL A 48 -5.57 -30.61 8.81
CA VAL A 48 -6.70 -31.37 9.38
C VAL A 48 -7.90 -31.27 8.46
N ARG A 49 -8.58 -32.40 8.24
CA ARG A 49 -9.86 -32.44 7.55
C ARG A 49 -10.93 -31.77 8.40
N HIS A 50 -11.51 -30.70 7.90
CA HIS A 50 -12.65 -30.07 8.55
C HIS A 50 -13.96 -30.76 8.09
N PRO A 51 -14.94 -31.01 8.98
CA PRO A 51 -16.16 -31.76 8.64
C PRO A 51 -17.05 -31.06 7.60
N GLN A 52 -16.95 -29.74 7.50
CA GLN A 52 -17.82 -28.92 6.64
C GLN A 52 -17.07 -28.09 5.60
N LEU A 53 -15.73 -28.08 5.64
CA LEU A 53 -14.92 -27.21 4.79
C LEU A 53 -13.79 -28.02 4.16
N SER A 54 -13.64 -27.87 2.85
CA SER A 54 -12.47 -28.38 2.15
C SER A 54 -11.22 -27.57 2.52
N PRO A 55 -10.01 -28.15 2.40
CA PRO A 55 -8.76 -27.43 2.60
C PRO A 55 -8.65 -26.16 1.75
N ALA A 56 -9.10 -26.23 0.49
CA ALA A 56 -9.11 -25.10 -0.43
C ALA A 56 -10.06 -23.97 0.01
N GLU A 57 -11.18 -24.30 0.65
CA GLU A 57 -12.11 -23.30 1.20
C GLU A 57 -11.53 -22.61 2.43
N LEU A 58 -10.82 -23.35 3.29
CA LEU A 58 -10.10 -22.78 4.44
C LEU A 58 -9.01 -21.81 3.98
N GLU A 59 -8.25 -22.15 2.95
CA GLU A 59 -7.25 -21.27 2.35
C GLU A 59 -7.89 -20.00 1.79
N ARG A 60 -8.98 -20.13 1.01
CA ARG A 60 -9.72 -18.98 0.47
C ARG A 60 -10.30 -18.07 1.57
N LEU A 61 -10.79 -18.65 2.67
CA LEU A 61 -11.30 -17.89 3.81
C LEU A 61 -10.18 -17.13 4.52
N LYS A 62 -9.03 -17.78 4.72
CA LYS A 62 -7.82 -17.16 5.26
C LYS A 62 -7.38 -16.00 4.38
N GLU A 63 -7.24 -16.21 3.08
CA GLU A 63 -6.89 -15.17 2.11
C GLU A 63 -7.87 -14.01 2.15
N ARG A 64 -9.18 -14.28 2.14
CA ARG A 64 -10.21 -13.24 2.23
C ARG A 64 -10.10 -12.45 3.54
N ALA A 65 -9.79 -13.11 4.65
CA ALA A 65 -9.57 -12.46 5.93
C ALA A 65 -8.37 -11.52 5.88
N TYR A 66 -7.23 -12.00 5.39
CA TYR A 66 -6.01 -11.21 5.16
C TYR A 66 -6.29 -10.02 4.25
N VAL A 67 -6.88 -10.25 3.08
CA VAL A 67 -7.25 -9.18 2.16
C VAL A 67 -8.16 -8.20 2.88
N SER A 68 -9.27 -8.62 3.48
CA SER A 68 -10.21 -7.70 4.14
C SER A 68 -9.60 -6.90 5.30
N TYR A 69 -8.59 -7.43 5.98
CA TYR A 69 -7.89 -6.77 7.08
C TYR A 69 -6.86 -5.76 6.58
N TYR A 70 -6.08 -6.14 5.56
CA TYR A 70 -5.03 -5.29 4.98
C TYR A 70 -5.51 -4.42 3.82
N TYR A 71 -6.73 -4.61 3.32
CA TYR A 71 -7.34 -3.77 2.31
C TYR A 71 -7.56 -2.39 2.92
N ARG A 72 -6.55 -1.54 2.73
CA ARG A 72 -6.54 -0.12 3.07
C ARG A 72 -6.81 0.66 1.79
N PRO A 73 -8.07 0.74 1.32
CA PRO A 73 -8.39 1.41 0.06
C PRO A 73 -7.87 2.85 0.07
N LYS A 74 -7.90 3.55 1.22
CA LYS A 74 -7.30 4.89 1.37
C LYS A 74 -5.82 4.94 1.01
N TRP A 75 -5.02 3.94 1.37
CA TRP A 75 -3.60 3.88 1.00
C TRP A 75 -3.42 3.58 -0.48
N PHE A 76 -4.18 2.62 -1.02
CA PHE A 76 -4.16 2.29 -2.44
C PHE A 76 -4.56 3.49 -3.31
N PHE A 77 -5.65 4.20 -2.98
CA PHE A 77 -6.06 5.43 -3.67
C PHE A 77 -5.05 6.57 -3.51
N SER A 78 -4.38 6.69 -2.35
CA SER A 78 -3.31 7.69 -2.18
C SER A 78 -2.11 7.40 -3.06
N LEU A 79 -1.72 6.13 -3.21
CA LEU A 79 -0.63 5.72 -4.09
C LEU A 79 -1.01 5.90 -5.56
N LEU A 80 -2.22 5.46 -5.93
CA LEU A 80 -2.75 5.60 -7.28
C LEU A 80 -2.88 7.07 -7.68
N ARG A 81 -3.31 7.95 -6.77
CA ARG A 81 -3.35 9.41 -7.00
C ARG A 81 -1.96 9.99 -7.24
N ARG A 82 -0.94 9.57 -6.50
CA ARG A 82 0.45 10.03 -6.72
C ARG A 82 0.96 9.59 -8.09
N VAL A 83 0.83 8.29 -8.39
CA VAL A 83 1.24 7.74 -9.69
C VAL A 83 0.47 8.39 -10.85
N TRP A 84 -0.83 8.63 -10.70
CA TRP A 84 -1.64 9.32 -11.69
C TRP A 84 -1.22 10.78 -11.88
N LEU A 85 -0.94 11.51 -10.79
CA LEU A 85 -0.43 12.89 -10.87
C LEU A 85 0.96 12.97 -11.50
N ASP A 86 1.81 11.96 -11.29
CA ASP A 86 3.14 11.87 -11.90
C ASP A 86 3.07 11.48 -13.39
N LEU A 87 2.07 10.68 -13.78
CA LEU A 87 1.83 10.26 -15.17
C LEU A 87 0.98 11.24 -15.97
N PHE A 88 0.28 12.20 -15.34
CA PHE A 88 -0.47 13.25 -16.03
C PHE A 88 0.45 14.47 -16.24
N PRO A 89 1.04 14.66 -17.44
CA PRO A 89 1.97 15.75 -17.66
C PRO A 89 1.28 17.11 -17.48
N LYS A 90 1.87 17.97 -16.63
CA LYS A 90 1.52 19.38 -16.51
C LYS A 90 1.99 20.17 -17.75
N ASN A 91 1.41 19.92 -18.90
CA ASN A 91 1.71 20.67 -20.13
C ASN A 91 0.49 21.48 -20.58
N VAL A 92 0.22 22.58 -19.86
CA VAL A 92 -0.59 23.70 -20.40
C VAL A 92 0.06 25.07 -20.17
N ALA A 93 1.29 25.11 -19.63
CA ALA A 93 2.02 26.35 -19.36
C ALA A 93 2.90 26.84 -20.54
N GLY A 94 2.64 26.33 -21.76
CA GLY A 94 3.41 26.68 -22.98
C GLY A 94 2.65 27.55 -24.00
N LEU A 95 1.42 27.98 -23.69
CA LEU A 95 0.54 28.66 -24.66
C LEU A 95 0.28 30.15 -24.36
N LEU A 96 1.08 30.77 -23.49
CA LEU A 96 1.02 32.21 -23.27
C LEU A 96 2.08 32.87 -24.15
N PRO A 97 1.68 33.70 -25.14
CA PRO A 97 2.64 34.45 -25.92
C PRO A 97 3.45 35.40 -25.01
N PRO A 98 4.74 35.65 -25.30
CA PRO A 98 5.52 36.59 -24.53
C PRO A 98 4.86 37.98 -24.57
N PRO A 99 4.94 38.77 -23.48
CA PRO A 99 4.37 40.10 -23.45
C PRO A 99 4.97 40.97 -24.58
N PRO A 100 4.18 41.84 -25.21
CA PRO A 100 4.65 42.69 -26.29
C PRO A 100 5.81 43.56 -25.79
N ARG A 101 6.89 43.62 -26.59
CA ARG A 101 7.98 44.55 -26.37
C ARG A 101 7.48 45.93 -26.77
N ASP A 102 7.29 46.81 -25.80
CA ASP A 102 6.89 48.20 -26.05
C ASP A 102 7.98 48.89 -26.88
N SER A 103 7.71 49.02 -28.18
CA SER A 103 8.41 49.89 -29.09
C SER A 103 7.90 51.32 -28.89
N THR A 104 8.43 52.02 -27.89
CA THR A 104 8.37 53.48 -27.89
C THR A 104 9.75 54.02 -27.54
N GLY A 105 10.50 54.35 -28.59
CA GLY A 105 11.58 55.30 -28.46
C GLY A 105 10.98 56.67 -28.18
N VAL A 106 11.28 57.24 -27.02
CA VAL A 106 11.30 58.69 -26.82
C VAL A 106 12.53 59.03 -25.97
N SER A 107 13.49 59.62 -26.68
CA SER A 107 14.49 60.60 -26.24
C SER A 107 14.33 61.21 -24.84
N ALA A 108 15.40 61.15 -24.03
CA ALA A 108 15.90 62.33 -23.29
C ALA A 108 17.28 62.06 -22.66
N VAL A 109 18.28 62.75 -23.20
CA VAL A 109 19.55 63.18 -22.55
C VAL A 109 19.52 64.72 -22.68
N PRO A 110 20.15 65.58 -21.83
CA PRO A 110 21.02 65.37 -20.65
C PRO A 110 20.65 66.25 -19.41
N ALA A 111 21.36 66.10 -18.28
CA ALA A 111 22.17 67.16 -17.62
C ALA A 111 22.54 66.82 -16.16
N GLY A 112 23.83 66.90 -15.82
CA GLY A 112 24.31 67.12 -14.45
C GLY A 112 25.44 66.20 -13.94
N GLU A 113 26.68 66.50 -14.32
CA GLU A 113 27.91 66.13 -13.55
C GLU A 113 28.03 66.97 -12.24
N PRO A 114 28.99 66.75 -11.30
CA PRO A 114 30.21 65.93 -11.39
C PRO A 114 30.51 64.97 -10.20
N ALA A 115 31.59 64.19 -10.43
CA ALA A 115 32.35 63.19 -9.65
C ALA A 115 32.81 63.62 -8.22
N PRO A 116 33.78 62.95 -7.52
CA PRO A 116 34.45 61.65 -7.71
C PRO A 116 34.63 60.82 -6.39
N SER A 117 35.18 59.60 -6.46
CA SER A 117 36.45 59.24 -5.78
C SER A 117 36.71 57.72 -5.79
N LYS A 118 37.90 57.36 -6.26
CA LYS A 118 38.48 56.02 -6.28
C LYS A 118 38.86 55.53 -4.89
N SER A 119 38.88 54.22 -4.70
CA SER A 119 39.80 53.47 -3.84
C SER A 119 40.26 52.24 -4.61
#